data_AF-A0AA88R9C1-F1
#
_entry.id   AF-A0AA88R9C1-F1
#
_cell.length_a   1.000
_cell.length_b   1.000
_cell.length_c   1.000
_cell.angle_alpha   90.00
_cell.angle_beta   90.00
_cell.angle_gamma   90.00
#
_symmetry.space_group_name_H-M   'P 1'
#
loop_
_entity.id
_entity.type
_entity.pdbx_description
1 polymer ?
#
loop_
_entity_poly.entity_id
_entity_poly.type
_entity_poly.pdbx_seq_one_letter_code
_entity_poly.pdbx_strand_id
1 'polypeptide(L)'
;SDTYLNFDVFLSGVLIDCGATAGSIIDNREWLSDTGFISAGTAKNLTMPDLVPILSTVRSFPLSGNARRKFCYVLPVYRTGKYLIRTTYFYGGINGNDFPPVFDQIVDGTVWSVVNTTDDYLGGMSSYYEGVFVAAGKTMSVCLAANGYTDSDPFISALEFVLLGDSLYNSTDFKSYGLSLVARHSFGYNGDIIRYPDDQFDRYWEPFGDNIPTVASVRNVSVSGFWNLPPSKVFQTKLTVGQPELMEIQWPPASLPNSTYFIALYFADDRDSSSEFPRVFNVSINGVPYFHNLNVLPAGVSVFANLWPLSGPTKLTLSPAAGSTLGPLINAGEVFDVLLLGGRTITRDVIALEKVKKSFQNPPLDWNGDPCLPRQYSWTGVTCSEGSRIRVIALNLSSMGLSGSLSPSIANLTALTEIGLGNNNLLGSLPDLSPLQRLEIL
;
A
#
# COMPACT_ATOMS: atom_id res chain seq x y z
N SER A 1 38.03 -1.60 9.78
CA SER A 1 37.77 -2.94 10.34
C SER A 1 36.35 -3.29 9.98
N ASP A 2 36.23 -3.88 8.80
CA ASP A 2 34.98 -4.25 8.16
C ASP A 2 34.39 -5.48 8.85
N THR A 3 33.27 -5.30 9.54
CA THR A 3 32.41 -6.41 9.93
C THR A 3 31.33 -6.56 8.88
N TYR A 4 31.57 -7.50 7.97
CA TYR A 4 30.57 -8.13 7.13
C TYR A 4 29.38 -8.58 8.00
N LEU A 5 28.21 -7.98 7.77
CA LEU A 5 26.95 -8.54 8.22
C LEU A 5 26.64 -9.75 7.31
N ASN A 6 26.57 -10.93 7.93
CA ASN A 6 26.10 -12.16 7.30
C ASN A 6 24.68 -11.93 6.76
N PHE A 7 24.53 -11.99 5.44
CA PHE A 7 23.24 -12.10 4.77
C PHE A 7 22.79 -13.57 4.82
N ASP A 8 22.16 -13.97 5.92
CA ASP A 8 21.07 -14.94 5.83
C ASP A 8 19.84 -14.19 5.29
N VAL A 9 19.08 -14.82 4.38
CA VAL A 9 18.03 -14.18 3.57
C VAL A 9 16.82 -13.81 4.45
N PHE A 10 16.96 -12.72 5.22
CA PHE A 10 15.85 -12.05 5.87
C PHE A 10 15.08 -11.22 4.83
N LEU A 11 13.76 -11.20 4.98
CA LEU A 11 12.87 -10.30 4.26
C LEU A 11 13.45 -8.88 4.30
N SER A 12 13.87 -8.35 3.15
CA SER A 12 14.50 -7.03 3.08
C SER A 12 13.41 -5.98 3.23
N GLY A 13 13.18 -5.47 4.44
CA GLY A 13 12.08 -4.56 4.70
C GLY A 13 12.13 -3.91 6.08
N VAL A 14 11.19 -3.01 6.33
CA VAL A 14 10.97 -2.37 7.62
C VAL A 14 9.57 -2.72 8.10
N LEU A 15 9.47 -3.31 9.28
CA LEU A 15 8.20 -3.68 9.90
C LEU A 15 8.05 -2.83 11.15
N ILE A 16 6.93 -2.14 11.29
CA ILE A 16 6.67 -1.18 12.37
C ILE A 16 5.44 -1.62 13.15
N ASP A 17 5.63 -1.85 14.45
CA ASP A 17 4.58 -2.03 15.44
C ASP A 17 4.20 -0.65 15.98
N CYS A 18 3.02 -0.17 15.58
CA CYS A 18 2.61 1.22 15.78
C CYS A 18 2.02 1.40 17.19
N GLY A 19 2.61 2.28 17.98
CA GLY A 19 2.28 2.48 19.39
C GLY A 19 3.17 1.69 20.36
N ALA A 20 3.97 0.74 19.87
CA ALA A 20 4.87 -0.03 20.70
C ALA A 20 5.99 0.86 21.28
N THR A 21 6.34 0.63 22.54
CA THR A 21 7.39 1.40 23.25
C THR A 21 8.81 0.91 22.93
N ALA A 22 8.94 -0.31 22.43
CA ALA A 22 10.20 -0.93 22.05
C ALA A 22 9.98 -1.90 20.88
N GLY A 23 11.04 -2.20 20.15
CA GLY A 23 11.01 -3.26 19.14
C GLY A 23 10.85 -4.65 19.77
N SER A 24 10.32 -5.59 18.99
CA SER A 24 10.04 -6.96 19.41
C SER A 24 10.32 -7.95 18.28
N ILE A 25 10.38 -9.24 18.61
CA ILE A 25 10.45 -10.33 17.62
C ILE A 25 9.11 -11.04 17.63
N ILE A 26 8.41 -11.01 16.50
CA ILE A 26 7.09 -11.62 16.32
C ILE A 26 7.17 -12.49 15.08
N ASP A 27 6.81 -13.77 15.20
CA ASP A 27 6.91 -14.78 14.14
C ASP A 27 8.30 -14.84 13.47
N ASN A 28 9.35 -14.80 14.29
CA ASN A 28 10.76 -14.77 13.88
C ASN A 28 11.15 -13.57 12.99
N ARG A 29 10.38 -12.48 13.04
CA ARG A 29 10.66 -11.23 12.33
C ARG A 29 10.84 -10.10 13.32
N GLU A 30 11.81 -9.24 13.04
CA GLU A 30 12.06 -8.04 13.85
C GLU A 30 11.03 -6.96 13.49
N TRP A 31 10.28 -6.53 14.50
CA TRP A 31 9.34 -5.41 14.44
C TRP A 31 9.91 -4.24 15.24
N LEU A 32 9.98 -3.07 14.60
CA LEU A 32 10.48 -1.84 15.23
C LEU A 32 9.32 -1.10 15.89
N SER A 33 9.61 -0.41 17.00
CA SER A 33 8.73 0.67 17.46
C SER A 33 8.63 1.75 16.39
N ASP A 34 7.47 2.40 16.29
CA ASP A 34 7.28 3.56 15.41
C ASP A 34 8.07 4.83 15.81
N THR A 35 8.76 4.79 16.95
CA THR A 35 9.59 5.89 17.42
C THR A 35 10.62 6.30 16.36
N GLY A 36 10.59 7.58 15.99
CA GLY A 36 11.50 8.15 14.98
C GLY A 36 10.97 8.12 13.54
N PHE A 37 9.89 7.38 13.27
CA PHE A 37 9.22 7.39 11.97
C PHE A 37 7.99 8.30 11.93
N ILE A 38 7.41 8.63 13.09
CA ILE A 38 6.24 9.48 13.26
C ILE A 38 6.51 10.51 14.38
N SER A 39 5.95 11.72 14.26
CA SER A 39 6.15 12.81 15.22
C SER A 39 4.88 13.23 15.98
N ALA A 40 3.76 12.57 15.74
CA ALA A 40 2.45 12.94 16.27
C ALA A 40 1.63 11.69 16.62
N GLY A 41 0.47 11.90 17.25
CA GLY A 41 -0.40 10.83 17.72
C GLY A 41 0.03 10.26 19.07
N THR A 42 -0.88 9.50 19.66
CA THR A 42 -0.76 8.92 21.00
C THR A 42 -0.76 7.40 20.87
N ALA A 43 0.20 6.75 21.52
CA ALA A 43 0.21 5.30 21.66
C ALA A 43 -0.92 4.87 22.62
N LYS A 44 -1.68 3.85 22.22
CA LYS A 44 -2.74 3.24 23.03
C LYS A 44 -2.51 1.73 23.06
N ASN A 45 -2.75 1.12 24.22
CA ASN A 45 -2.66 -0.33 24.39
C ASN A 45 -4.06 -0.94 24.35
N LEU A 46 -4.15 -2.12 23.74
CA LEU A 46 -5.35 -2.94 23.68
C LEU A 46 -5.13 -4.22 24.48
N THR A 47 -6.05 -4.49 25.40
CA THR A 47 -6.02 -5.70 26.23
C THR A 47 -7.19 -6.59 25.83
N MET A 48 -6.93 -7.54 24.93
CA MET A 48 -7.89 -8.57 24.54
C MET A 48 -7.22 -9.94 24.52
N PRO A 49 -7.94 -11.02 24.86
CA PRO A 49 -7.40 -12.37 24.80
C PRO A 49 -7.02 -12.75 23.36
N ASP A 50 -5.97 -13.55 23.22
CA ASP A 50 -5.53 -14.18 21.96
C ASP A 50 -5.17 -13.22 20.82
N LEU A 51 -4.89 -11.95 21.15
CA LEU A 51 -4.52 -10.97 20.16
C LEU A 51 -3.08 -11.20 19.65
N VAL A 52 -2.89 -11.17 18.34
CA VAL A 52 -1.55 -11.18 17.74
C VAL A 52 -0.77 -9.97 18.27
N PRO A 53 0.50 -10.11 18.70
CA PRO A 53 1.22 -9.03 19.40
C PRO A 53 1.23 -7.69 18.67
N ILE A 54 1.35 -7.67 17.33
CA ILE A 54 1.33 -6.43 16.51
C ILE A 54 0.01 -5.66 16.55
N LEU A 55 -1.06 -6.24 17.09
CA LEU A 55 -2.36 -5.59 17.21
C LEU A 55 -2.60 -5.06 18.64
N SER A 56 -1.72 -5.41 19.60
CA SER A 56 -1.86 -5.05 21.01
C SER A 56 -1.50 -3.60 21.31
N THR A 57 -0.81 -2.94 20.38
CA THR A 57 -0.57 -1.51 20.43
C THR A 57 -1.10 -0.85 19.17
N VAL A 58 -1.58 0.39 19.31
CA VAL A 58 -1.98 1.23 18.19
C VAL A 58 -1.45 2.64 18.39
N ARG A 59 -1.21 3.35 17.28
CA ARG A 59 -1.06 4.80 17.29
C ARG A 59 -2.35 5.46 16.82
N SER A 60 -2.89 6.36 17.63
CA SER A 60 -4.13 7.10 17.39
C SER A 60 -3.83 8.59 17.19
N PHE A 61 -4.45 9.22 16.21
CA PHE A 61 -4.17 10.58 15.77
C PHE A 61 -5.34 11.51 16.05
N PRO A 62 -5.11 12.66 16.72
CA PRO A 62 -6.19 13.52 17.16
C PRO A 62 -6.93 14.15 15.97
N LEU A 63 -8.25 13.97 15.93
CA LEU A 63 -9.14 14.66 14.99
C LEU A 63 -9.27 16.16 15.34
N SER A 64 -9.12 16.50 16.62
CA SER A 64 -9.33 17.87 17.11
C SER A 64 -8.38 18.90 16.47
N GLY A 65 -8.93 20.08 16.15
CA GLY A 65 -8.14 21.25 15.74
C GLY A 65 -7.95 21.47 14.23
N ASN A 66 -8.37 20.54 13.35
CA ASN A 66 -8.72 20.75 11.92
C ASN A 66 -9.01 19.37 11.25
N ALA A 67 -10.19 19.19 10.66
CA ALA A 67 -10.63 17.95 10.01
C ALA A 67 -9.90 17.59 8.70
N ARG A 68 -8.91 18.38 8.26
CA ARG A 68 -8.13 18.16 7.03
C ARG A 68 -6.64 17.95 7.27
N ARG A 69 -6.25 17.59 8.49
CA ARG A 69 -4.84 17.26 8.79
C ARG A 69 -4.51 15.85 8.32
N LYS A 70 -3.25 15.67 7.95
CA LYS A 70 -2.65 14.35 7.75
C LYS A 70 -1.49 14.13 8.72
N PHE A 71 -1.31 12.89 9.13
CA PHE A 71 -0.20 12.47 9.97
C PHE A 71 0.56 11.38 9.24
N CYS A 72 1.86 11.61 9.01
CA CYS A 72 2.65 10.78 8.11
C CYS A 72 3.79 10.08 8.83
N TYR A 73 3.85 8.77 8.66
CA TYR A 73 5.09 8.02 8.85
C TYR A 73 6.04 8.37 7.71
N VAL A 74 7.32 8.58 8.02
CA VAL A 74 8.37 8.86 7.03
C VAL A 74 9.49 7.86 7.23
N LEU A 75 9.65 6.94 6.28
CA LEU A 75 10.59 5.84 6.37
C LEU A 75 11.77 6.04 5.39
N PRO A 76 13.00 5.64 5.78
CA PRO A 76 14.11 5.55 4.84
C PRO A 76 13.87 4.41 3.84
N VAL A 77 14.15 4.67 2.57
CA VAL A 77 14.00 3.69 1.49
C VAL A 77 15.13 3.82 0.47
N TYR A 78 15.34 2.77 -0.31
CA TYR A 78 16.20 2.80 -1.48
C TYR A 78 15.50 3.56 -2.59
N ARG A 79 16.17 4.58 -3.13
CA ARG A 79 15.70 5.29 -4.32
C ARG A 79 15.50 4.28 -5.44
N THR A 80 14.38 4.41 -6.17
CA THR A 80 13.89 3.50 -7.20
C THR A 80 13.57 2.07 -6.72
N GLY A 81 13.67 1.80 -5.41
CA GLY A 81 13.21 0.55 -4.83
C GLY A 81 11.70 0.40 -4.96
N LYS A 82 11.25 -0.80 -5.26
CA LYS A 82 9.84 -1.17 -5.36
C LYS A 82 9.40 -1.79 -4.05
N TYR A 83 8.38 -1.23 -3.43
CA TYR A 83 7.93 -1.63 -2.11
C TYR A 83 6.48 -2.09 -2.17
N LEU A 84 6.22 -3.25 -1.57
CA LEU A 84 4.91 -3.59 -1.04
C LEU A 84 4.77 -2.85 0.28
N ILE A 85 3.74 -2.02 0.37
CA ILE A 85 3.37 -1.29 1.58
C ILE A 85 2.10 -1.94 2.09
N ARG A 86 2.10 -2.37 3.35
CA ARG A 86 0.90 -2.87 4.04
C ARG A 86 0.60 -2.03 5.27
N THR A 87 -0.64 -1.59 5.38
CA THR A 87 -1.18 -0.94 6.57
C THR A 87 -2.21 -1.85 7.22
N THR A 88 -2.07 -2.06 8.52
CA THR A 88 -2.95 -2.96 9.30
C THR A 88 -3.64 -2.17 10.40
N TYR A 89 -4.94 -2.42 10.55
CA TYR A 89 -5.83 -1.66 11.42
C TYR A 89 -6.67 -2.61 12.28
N PHE A 90 -6.45 -2.56 13.58
CA PHE A 90 -7.29 -3.23 14.56
C PHE A 90 -7.90 -2.21 15.52
N TYR A 91 -9.23 -1.99 15.40
CA TYR A 91 -9.89 -0.92 16.15
C TYR A 91 -10.01 -1.24 17.64
N GLY A 92 -10.46 -2.44 18.02
CA GLY A 92 -10.53 -2.87 19.43
C GLY A 92 -11.23 -1.89 20.41
N GLY A 93 -12.05 -0.96 19.93
CA GLY A 93 -12.68 0.08 20.75
C GLY A 93 -11.74 1.21 21.23
N ILE A 94 -10.58 1.44 20.60
CA ILE A 94 -9.54 2.38 21.09
C ILE A 94 -9.97 3.84 21.26
N ASN A 95 -11.08 4.25 20.65
CA ASN A 95 -11.64 5.59 20.79
C ASN A 95 -12.87 5.64 21.72
N GLY A 96 -13.31 4.50 22.26
CA GLY A 96 -14.50 4.42 23.11
C GLY A 96 -15.83 4.58 22.36
N ASN A 97 -15.81 4.65 21.02
CA ASN A 97 -17.01 4.73 20.19
C ASN A 97 -17.44 3.34 19.70
N ASP A 98 -18.75 3.18 19.47
CA ASP A 98 -19.36 1.94 18.98
C ASP A 98 -18.85 1.54 17.58
N PHE A 99 -18.39 2.49 16.77
CA PHE A 99 -17.91 2.26 15.41
C PHE A 99 -16.50 2.84 15.19
N PRO A 100 -15.66 2.20 14.37
CA PRO A 100 -14.37 2.73 13.99
C PRO A 100 -14.52 3.95 13.05
N PRO A 101 -13.59 4.91 13.10
CA PRO A 101 -13.58 6.04 12.17
C PRO A 101 -13.25 5.58 10.75
N VAL A 102 -13.82 6.30 9.78
CA VAL A 102 -13.45 6.20 8.35
C VAL A 102 -12.54 7.36 7.99
N PHE A 103 -11.41 7.09 7.36
CA PHE A 103 -10.39 8.10 7.03
C PHE A 103 -9.62 7.73 5.77
N ASP A 104 -8.84 8.65 5.22
CA ASP A 104 -8.03 8.39 4.02
C ASP A 104 -6.63 7.93 4.39
N GLN A 105 -6.03 7.07 3.56
CA GLN A 105 -4.60 6.81 3.56
C GLN A 105 -3.93 7.27 2.28
N ILE A 106 -2.68 7.70 2.40
CA ILE A 106 -1.94 8.43 1.37
C ILE A 106 -0.52 7.90 1.30
N VAL A 107 0.02 7.71 0.11
CA VAL A 107 1.43 7.35 -0.11
C VAL A 107 2.12 8.42 -0.93
N ASP A 108 3.15 9.05 -0.38
CA ASP A 108 3.99 10.04 -1.08
C ASP A 108 3.22 11.16 -1.82
N GLY A 109 2.12 11.64 -1.22
CA GLY A 109 1.26 12.69 -1.78
C GLY A 109 0.16 12.18 -2.71
N THR A 110 0.07 10.86 -2.93
CA THR A 110 -0.99 10.19 -3.69
C THR A 110 -2.06 9.70 -2.72
N VAL A 111 -3.34 10.05 -2.94
CA VAL A 111 -4.45 9.41 -2.22
C VAL A 111 -4.47 7.93 -2.63
N TRP A 112 -4.28 7.04 -1.67
CA TRP A 112 -4.21 5.61 -1.92
C TRP A 112 -5.61 5.00 -1.83
N SER A 113 -6.24 5.03 -0.64
CA SER A 113 -7.59 4.51 -0.46
C SER A 113 -8.27 5.13 0.76
N VAL A 114 -9.57 4.86 0.89
CA VAL A 114 -10.29 5.05 2.14
C VAL A 114 -10.07 3.82 3.02
N VAL A 115 -9.74 4.05 4.29
CA VAL A 115 -9.70 3.04 5.35
C VAL A 115 -11.06 3.00 6.00
N ASN A 116 -11.70 1.84 5.91
CA ASN A 116 -12.98 1.54 6.53
C ASN A 116 -12.91 0.13 7.10
N THR A 117 -12.85 0.04 8.43
CA THR A 117 -12.69 -1.22 9.15
C THR A 117 -14.00 -1.67 9.81
N THR A 118 -15.15 -1.11 9.43
CA THR A 118 -16.43 -1.36 10.11
C THR A 118 -16.82 -2.83 10.06
N ASP A 119 -16.76 -3.47 8.89
CA ASP A 119 -17.19 -4.86 8.72
C ASP A 119 -16.27 -5.83 9.47
N ASP A 120 -14.95 -5.64 9.35
CA ASP A 120 -13.97 -6.47 10.07
C ASP A 120 -14.09 -6.29 11.58
N TYR A 121 -14.30 -5.07 12.07
CA TYR A 121 -14.50 -4.80 13.48
C TYR A 121 -15.76 -5.50 14.04
N LEU A 122 -16.87 -5.51 13.29
CA LEU A 122 -18.08 -6.26 13.66
C LEU A 122 -17.81 -7.78 13.76
N GLY A 123 -16.87 -8.29 12.99
CA GLY A 123 -16.38 -9.67 13.07
C GLY A 123 -15.31 -9.92 14.13
N GLY A 124 -14.85 -8.89 14.85
CA GLY A 124 -13.72 -8.99 15.78
C GLY A 124 -12.35 -9.14 15.10
N MET A 125 -12.26 -8.79 13.82
CA MET A 125 -11.10 -8.98 12.95
C MET A 125 -10.32 -7.67 12.75
N SER A 126 -9.08 -7.79 12.27
CA SER A 126 -8.28 -6.65 11.77
C SER A 126 -8.43 -6.50 10.26
N SER A 127 -8.45 -5.26 9.77
CA SER A 127 -8.36 -4.96 8.35
C SER A 127 -6.91 -4.75 7.92
N TYR A 128 -6.57 -5.11 6.69
CA TYR A 128 -5.31 -4.70 6.07
C TYR A 128 -5.53 -4.14 4.68
N TYR A 129 -4.66 -3.23 4.27
CA TYR A 129 -4.59 -2.70 2.91
C TYR A 129 -3.19 -2.90 2.40
N GLU A 130 -3.04 -3.27 1.14
CA GLU A 130 -1.75 -3.54 0.53
C GLU A 130 -1.63 -2.81 -0.81
N GLY A 131 -0.48 -2.20 -1.08
CA GLY A 131 -0.21 -1.55 -2.35
C GLY A 131 1.25 -1.64 -2.75
N VAL A 132 1.52 -1.50 -4.04
CA VAL A 132 2.87 -1.54 -4.61
C VAL A 132 3.22 -0.19 -5.20
N PHE A 133 4.33 0.38 -4.71
CA PHE A 133 4.79 1.72 -5.06
C PHE A 133 6.31 1.73 -5.27
N VAL A 134 6.80 2.66 -6.10
CA VAL A 134 8.25 2.87 -6.30
C VAL A 134 8.70 4.16 -5.64
N ALA A 135 9.78 4.06 -4.86
CA ALA A 135 10.37 5.20 -4.17
C ALA A 135 11.01 6.18 -5.16
N ALA A 136 10.54 7.43 -5.21
CA ALA A 136 11.21 8.46 -6.03
C ALA A 136 12.44 9.09 -5.33
N GLY A 137 12.49 9.01 -3.99
CA GLY A 137 13.50 9.63 -3.14
C GLY A 137 14.22 8.63 -2.24
N LYS A 138 14.91 9.14 -1.21
CA LYS A 138 15.54 8.33 -0.14
C LYS A 138 14.59 8.07 1.04
N THR A 139 13.41 8.64 0.97
CA THR A 139 12.35 8.48 1.96
C THR A 139 11.03 8.30 1.24
N MET A 140 10.13 7.56 1.86
CA MET A 140 8.72 7.47 1.48
C MET A 140 7.85 7.76 2.69
N SER A 141 6.66 8.27 2.41
CA SER A 141 5.68 8.62 3.44
C SER A 141 4.37 7.86 3.26
N VAL A 142 3.82 7.40 4.37
CA VAL A 142 2.45 6.85 4.48
C VAL A 142 1.72 7.70 5.49
N CYS A 143 0.63 8.33 5.06
CA CYS A 143 -0.14 9.24 5.90
C CYS A 143 -1.56 8.76 6.10
N LEU A 144 -2.10 9.04 7.29
CA LEU A 144 -3.53 8.94 7.58
C LEU A 144 -4.10 10.36 7.63
N ALA A 145 -5.24 10.58 7.00
CA ALA A 145 -5.87 11.89 6.94
C ALA A 145 -7.36 11.80 7.23
N ALA A 146 -7.85 12.68 8.11
CA ALA A 146 -9.28 12.82 8.33
C ALA A 146 -9.94 13.39 7.07
N ASN A 147 -11.11 12.86 6.71
CA ASN A 147 -11.92 13.30 5.59
C ASN A 147 -13.28 13.83 6.08
N GLY A 148 -14.19 14.15 5.15
CA GLY A 148 -15.49 14.77 5.48
C GLY A 148 -16.43 13.92 6.34
N TYR A 149 -16.14 12.63 6.52
CA TYR A 149 -16.95 11.68 7.28
C TYR A 149 -16.22 11.12 8.51
N THR A 150 -14.98 11.55 8.76
CA THR A 150 -14.23 11.11 9.94
C THR A 150 -14.83 11.71 11.21
N ASP A 151 -15.30 10.85 12.10
CA ASP A 151 -16.02 11.19 13.33
C ASP A 151 -15.21 10.95 14.61
N SER A 152 -14.09 10.24 14.52
CA SER A 152 -13.17 10.00 15.62
C SER A 152 -11.72 9.83 15.14
N ASP A 153 -10.79 9.72 16.07
CA ASP A 153 -9.34 9.73 15.81
C ASP A 153 -8.91 8.58 14.87
N PRO A 154 -8.34 8.87 13.69
CA PRO A 154 -7.69 7.87 12.85
C PRO A 154 -6.62 7.09 13.61
N PHE A 155 -6.37 5.85 13.24
CA PHE A 155 -5.45 4.97 13.96
C PHE A 155 -4.73 4.01 13.02
N ILE A 156 -3.66 3.38 13.49
CA ILE A 156 -2.93 2.30 12.79
C ILE A 156 -2.26 1.39 13.81
N SER A 157 -2.27 0.08 13.53
CA SER A 157 -1.67 -0.96 14.40
C SER A 157 -0.31 -1.40 13.88
N ALA A 158 -0.16 -1.57 12.56
CA ALA A 158 1.11 -1.96 11.97
C ALA A 158 1.31 -1.34 10.58
N LEU A 159 2.59 -1.10 10.25
CA LEU A 159 3.02 -0.61 8.95
C LEU A 159 4.22 -1.42 8.45
N GLU A 160 4.08 -2.00 7.27
CA GLU A 160 5.12 -2.83 6.66
C GLU A 160 5.58 -2.22 5.33
N PHE A 161 6.89 -2.14 5.15
CA PHE A 161 7.55 -1.82 3.89
C PHE A 161 8.42 -3.02 3.48
N VAL A 162 7.93 -3.83 2.56
CA VAL A 162 8.65 -5.00 2.05
C VAL A 162 9.27 -4.66 0.70
N LEU A 163 10.60 -4.74 0.59
CA LEU A 163 11.29 -4.55 -0.69
C LEU A 163 10.98 -5.73 -1.61
N LEU A 164 10.42 -5.43 -2.77
CA LEU A 164 10.14 -6.41 -3.81
C LEU A 164 11.32 -6.51 -4.77
N GLY A 165 11.51 -7.71 -5.35
CA GLY A 165 12.44 -7.91 -6.44
C GLY A 165 12.04 -7.12 -7.69
N ASP A 166 13.02 -6.67 -8.48
CA ASP A 166 12.79 -5.82 -9.65
C ASP A 166 11.83 -6.44 -10.67
N SER A 167 11.80 -7.77 -10.79
CA SER A 167 10.92 -8.49 -11.72
C SER A 167 9.43 -8.39 -11.36
N LEU A 168 9.07 -8.30 -10.07
CA LEU A 168 7.67 -8.34 -9.65
C LEU A 168 6.88 -7.14 -10.18
N TYR A 169 5.77 -7.39 -10.87
CA TYR A 169 4.90 -6.37 -11.47
C TYR A 169 5.62 -5.40 -12.44
N ASN A 170 6.76 -5.78 -13.00
CA ASN A 170 7.57 -4.94 -13.90
C ASN A 170 6.86 -4.47 -15.19
N SER A 171 5.71 -5.05 -15.52
CA SER A 171 4.85 -4.61 -16.62
C SER A 171 4.07 -3.33 -16.34
N THR A 172 4.06 -2.85 -15.09
CA THR A 172 3.38 -1.61 -14.67
C THR A 172 4.31 -0.39 -14.83
N ASP A 173 3.80 0.70 -15.40
CA ASP A 173 4.51 1.99 -15.41
C ASP A 173 4.43 2.67 -14.03
N PHE A 174 5.34 2.28 -13.14
CA PHE A 174 5.40 2.84 -11.79
C PHE A 174 5.83 4.32 -11.72
N LYS A 175 6.10 4.98 -12.85
CA LYS A 175 6.25 6.44 -12.88
C LYS A 175 4.91 7.16 -12.83
N SER A 176 3.88 6.53 -13.39
CA SER A 176 2.54 7.08 -13.53
C SER A 176 1.55 6.42 -12.59
N TYR A 177 1.81 5.16 -12.20
CA TYR A 177 0.84 4.34 -11.48
C TYR A 177 1.39 3.69 -10.21
N GLY A 178 0.52 3.49 -9.23
CA GLY A 178 0.68 2.53 -8.14
C GLY A 178 -0.32 1.38 -8.31
N LEU A 179 -0.12 0.29 -7.59
CA LEU A 179 -1.08 -0.81 -7.55
C LEU A 179 -1.69 -0.88 -6.15
N SER A 180 -3.02 -0.96 -6.04
CA SER A 180 -3.72 -1.24 -4.78
C SER A 180 -4.33 -2.61 -4.84
N LEU A 181 -3.96 -3.49 -3.91
CA LEU A 181 -4.46 -4.86 -3.89
C LEU A 181 -5.98 -4.87 -3.71
N VAL A 182 -6.66 -5.62 -4.57
CA VAL A 182 -8.09 -5.93 -4.46
C VAL A 182 -8.27 -7.35 -3.95
N ALA A 183 -7.51 -8.30 -4.49
CA ALA A 183 -7.61 -9.70 -4.15
C ALA A 183 -6.33 -10.45 -4.54
N ARG A 184 -5.86 -11.35 -3.68
CA ARG A 184 -4.81 -12.32 -3.99
C ARG A 184 -5.19 -13.66 -3.40
N HIS A 185 -5.41 -14.65 -4.25
CA HIS A 185 -5.97 -15.92 -3.82
C HIS A 185 -5.23 -17.14 -4.34
N SER A 186 -5.18 -18.16 -3.48
CA SER A 186 -4.81 -19.54 -3.80
C SER A 186 -6.08 -20.35 -4.07
N PHE A 187 -6.23 -20.84 -5.29
CA PHE A 187 -7.44 -21.48 -5.78
C PHE A 187 -7.45 -22.98 -5.42
N GLY A 188 -8.55 -23.44 -4.85
CA GLY A 188 -8.70 -24.81 -4.33
C GLY A 188 -7.92 -25.06 -3.04
N TYR A 189 -7.42 -24.02 -2.39
CA TYR A 189 -6.76 -24.12 -1.09
C TYR A 189 -7.76 -23.76 0.02
N ASN A 190 -7.76 -24.51 1.12
CA ASN A 190 -8.71 -24.35 2.24
C ASN A 190 -8.02 -24.27 3.61
N GLY A 191 -6.71 -24.03 3.64
CA GLY A 191 -5.96 -23.82 4.88
C GLY A 191 -5.76 -22.33 5.20
N ASP A 192 -4.91 -22.06 6.20
CA ASP A 192 -4.56 -20.70 6.61
C ASP A 192 -3.83 -19.92 5.51
N ILE A 193 -3.98 -18.60 5.52
CA ILE A 193 -3.36 -17.68 4.54
C ILE A 193 -1.90 -18.07 4.26
N ILE A 194 -1.58 -18.34 2.99
CA ILE A 194 -0.21 -18.61 2.57
C ILE A 194 0.54 -17.28 2.53
N ARG A 195 1.61 -17.17 3.32
CA ARG A 195 2.45 -15.97 3.49
C ARG A 195 3.86 -16.37 3.89
N TYR A 196 4.69 -15.47 4.41
CA TYR A 196 6.02 -15.85 4.89
C TYR A 196 5.93 -16.98 5.93
N PRO A 197 6.80 -18.01 5.89
CA PRO A 197 7.99 -18.15 5.05
C PRO A 197 7.76 -18.76 3.65
N ASP A 198 6.54 -19.22 3.33
CA ASP A 198 6.24 -19.81 2.02
C ASP A 198 6.34 -18.76 0.89
N ASP A 199 5.91 -17.53 1.15
CA ASP A 199 6.12 -16.37 0.27
C ASP A 199 7.24 -15.48 0.84
N GLN A 200 8.35 -15.39 0.10
CA GLN A 200 9.54 -14.59 0.49
C GLN A 200 9.28 -13.08 0.59
N PHE A 201 8.18 -12.59 0.01
CA PHE A 201 7.75 -11.18 0.07
C PHE A 201 6.61 -10.96 1.06
N ASP A 202 6.26 -11.99 1.84
CA ASP A 202 5.15 -12.00 2.81
C ASP A 202 3.82 -11.51 2.23
N ARG A 203 3.55 -11.75 0.94
CA ARG A 203 2.24 -11.49 0.35
C ARG A 203 1.21 -12.45 0.93
N TYR A 204 0.00 -11.96 1.20
CA TYR A 204 -1.09 -12.78 1.71
C TYR A 204 -1.85 -13.41 0.55
N TRP A 205 -1.75 -14.73 0.42
CA TRP A 205 -2.53 -15.53 -0.53
C TRP A 205 -3.68 -16.20 0.22
N GLU A 206 -4.87 -15.62 0.08
CA GLU A 206 -6.07 -16.09 0.78
C GLU A 206 -6.65 -17.34 0.09
N PRO A 207 -7.22 -18.29 0.84
CA PRO A 207 -7.92 -19.44 0.28
C PRO A 207 -9.12 -19.01 -0.57
N PHE A 208 -9.36 -19.67 -1.69
CA PHE A 208 -10.56 -19.44 -2.52
C PHE A 208 -11.02 -20.73 -3.20
N GLY A 209 -12.34 -20.94 -3.25
CA GLY A 209 -12.94 -21.93 -4.14
C GLY A 209 -13.72 -23.08 -3.48
N ASP A 210 -14.22 -22.91 -2.25
CA ASP A 210 -14.99 -23.95 -1.53
C ASP A 210 -16.21 -24.50 -2.29
N ASN A 211 -16.76 -23.75 -3.25
CA ASN A 211 -17.94 -24.12 -4.03
C ASN A 211 -17.62 -24.80 -5.39
N ILE A 212 -16.35 -24.98 -5.75
CA ILE A 212 -15.92 -25.55 -7.03
C ILE A 212 -15.10 -26.82 -6.77
N PRO A 213 -15.21 -27.87 -7.60
CA PRO A 213 -14.40 -29.08 -7.43
C PRO A 213 -12.91 -28.75 -7.31
N THR A 214 -12.39 -29.09 -6.14
CA THR A 214 -11.01 -28.85 -5.75
C THR A 214 -10.21 -30.13 -5.89
N VAL A 215 -9.03 -30.04 -6.49
CA VAL A 215 -8.14 -31.19 -6.69
C VAL A 215 -6.75 -30.85 -6.19
N ALA A 216 -6.21 -31.69 -5.30
CA ALA A 216 -4.82 -31.61 -4.88
C ALA A 216 -3.90 -31.98 -6.05
N SER A 217 -2.78 -31.27 -6.18
CA SER A 217 -1.75 -31.59 -7.16
C SER A 217 -1.05 -32.89 -6.77
N VAL A 218 -0.86 -33.77 -7.74
CA VAL A 218 -0.23 -35.10 -7.58
C VAL A 218 1.29 -34.99 -7.56
N ARG A 219 1.84 -33.93 -8.17
CA ARG A 219 3.29 -33.68 -8.26
C ARG A 219 3.60 -32.21 -8.02
N ASN A 220 4.80 -31.95 -7.52
CA ASN A 220 5.32 -30.59 -7.42
C ASN A 220 5.65 -30.05 -8.82
N VAL A 221 5.08 -28.90 -9.15
CA VAL A 221 5.40 -28.16 -10.37
C VAL A 221 6.66 -27.32 -10.16
N SER A 222 7.45 -27.10 -11.23
CA SER A 222 8.75 -26.44 -11.11
C SER A 222 8.67 -24.92 -10.85
N VAL A 223 7.50 -24.31 -11.10
CA VAL A 223 7.18 -22.88 -10.94
C VAL A 223 8.16 -21.89 -11.60
N SER A 224 9.04 -22.39 -12.48
CA SER A 224 10.11 -21.61 -13.11
C SER A 224 9.61 -20.60 -14.14
N GLY A 225 8.40 -20.77 -14.66
CA GLY A 225 7.78 -19.88 -15.66
C GLY A 225 7.18 -18.60 -15.08
N PHE A 226 7.12 -18.42 -13.76
CA PHE A 226 6.40 -17.30 -13.14
C PHE A 226 7.31 -16.13 -12.76
N TRP A 227 7.23 -15.03 -13.53
CA TRP A 227 8.03 -13.82 -13.31
C TRP A 227 7.63 -13.00 -12.06
N ASN A 228 6.37 -13.12 -11.61
CA ASN A 228 5.86 -12.53 -10.36
C ASN A 228 6.16 -13.36 -9.10
N LEU A 229 6.86 -14.49 -9.28
CA LEU A 229 7.34 -15.36 -8.19
C LEU A 229 6.27 -15.72 -7.14
N PRO A 230 5.05 -16.16 -7.49
CA PRO A 230 4.11 -16.73 -6.53
C PRO A 230 4.75 -17.93 -5.80
N PRO A 231 4.43 -18.14 -4.50
CA PRO A 231 5.05 -19.19 -3.71
C PRO A 231 4.61 -20.56 -4.22
N SER A 232 5.51 -21.56 -4.19
CA SER A 232 5.23 -22.89 -4.74
C SER A 232 3.99 -23.57 -4.12
N LYS A 233 3.68 -23.21 -2.87
CA LYS A 233 2.54 -23.72 -2.11
C LYS A 233 1.19 -23.45 -2.78
N VAL A 234 1.01 -22.34 -3.52
CA VAL A 234 -0.25 -22.05 -4.24
C VAL A 234 -0.51 -23.01 -5.41
N PHE A 235 0.51 -23.74 -5.86
CA PHE A 235 0.38 -24.72 -6.94
C PHE A 235 0.19 -26.15 -6.43
N GLN A 236 0.10 -26.35 -5.12
CA GLN A 236 -0.26 -27.65 -4.52
C GLN A 236 -1.76 -27.95 -4.66
N THR A 237 -2.57 -26.95 -5.01
CA THR A 237 -4.00 -27.07 -5.25
C THR A 237 -4.39 -26.38 -6.57
N LYS A 238 -5.58 -26.71 -7.06
CA LYS A 238 -6.21 -26.08 -8.22
C LYS A 238 -7.72 -26.25 -8.16
N LEU A 239 -8.42 -25.32 -8.78
CA LEU A 239 -9.78 -25.56 -9.25
C LEU A 239 -9.71 -26.16 -10.66
N THR A 240 -10.45 -27.24 -10.90
CA THR A 240 -10.49 -27.93 -12.20
C THR A 240 -11.86 -28.57 -12.40
N VAL A 241 -12.36 -28.60 -13.64
CA VAL A 241 -13.43 -29.52 -14.03
C VAL A 241 -12.79 -30.74 -14.71
N GLY A 242 -13.20 -31.95 -14.33
CA GLY A 242 -12.55 -33.18 -14.79
C GLY A 242 -12.80 -33.49 -16.28
N GLN A 243 -13.92 -33.03 -16.82
CA GLN A 243 -14.31 -33.14 -18.23
C GLN A 243 -13.93 -31.87 -19.00
N PRO A 244 -13.81 -31.90 -20.35
CA PRO A 244 -13.62 -30.72 -21.19
C PRO A 244 -14.90 -29.87 -21.26
N GLU A 245 -15.34 -29.40 -20.10
CA GLU A 245 -16.47 -28.50 -19.92
C GLU A 245 -15.98 -27.09 -19.59
N LEU A 246 -16.86 -26.13 -19.81
CA LEU A 246 -16.63 -24.74 -19.47
C LEU A 246 -16.65 -24.57 -17.93
N MET A 247 -15.71 -23.78 -17.40
CA MET A 247 -15.67 -23.44 -15.99
C MET A 247 -15.92 -21.93 -15.82
N GLU A 248 -16.83 -21.58 -14.91
CA GLU A 248 -17.10 -20.19 -14.52
C GLU A 248 -16.74 -19.97 -13.06
N ILE A 249 -16.11 -18.83 -12.78
CA ILE A 249 -15.69 -18.44 -11.44
C ILE A 249 -16.06 -16.98 -11.23
N GLN A 250 -16.81 -16.68 -10.17
CA GLN A 250 -17.05 -15.31 -9.72
C GLN A 250 -15.84 -14.85 -8.90
N TRP A 251 -14.91 -14.13 -9.53
CA TRP A 251 -13.67 -13.70 -8.90
C TRP A 251 -13.18 -12.35 -9.48
N PRO A 252 -12.77 -11.39 -8.64
CA PRO A 252 -12.74 -11.45 -7.17
C PRO A 252 -14.14 -11.51 -6.52
N PRO A 253 -14.25 -11.92 -5.23
CA PRO A 253 -15.56 -12.06 -4.56
C PRO A 253 -16.31 -10.74 -4.47
N ALA A 254 -15.58 -9.65 -4.17
CA ALA A 254 -16.14 -8.31 -4.06
C ALA A 254 -16.49 -7.73 -5.44
N SER A 255 -17.57 -6.95 -5.49
CA SER A 255 -17.88 -6.14 -6.67
C SER A 255 -16.89 -4.99 -6.80
N LEU A 256 -16.45 -4.72 -8.02
CA LEU A 256 -15.41 -3.74 -8.30
C LEU A 256 -15.99 -2.36 -8.63
N PRO A 257 -15.38 -1.26 -8.18
CA PRO A 257 -15.70 0.06 -8.72
C PRO A 257 -15.38 0.14 -10.22
N ASN A 258 -15.91 1.15 -10.91
CA ASN A 258 -15.56 1.38 -12.30
C ASN A 258 -14.14 1.96 -12.38
N SER A 259 -13.16 1.14 -12.78
CA SER A 259 -11.75 1.50 -12.85
C SER A 259 -11.00 0.61 -13.85
N THR A 260 -9.68 0.75 -13.90
CA THR A 260 -8.76 -0.13 -14.62
C THR A 260 -7.95 -0.95 -13.64
N TYR A 261 -7.78 -2.23 -13.96
CA TYR A 261 -7.18 -3.21 -13.08
C TYR A 261 -5.96 -3.87 -13.71
N PHE A 262 -4.95 -4.10 -12.88
CA PHE A 262 -3.94 -5.11 -13.16
C PHE A 262 -4.49 -6.46 -12.75
N ILE A 263 -4.46 -7.44 -13.64
CA ILE A 263 -4.96 -8.79 -13.38
C ILE A 263 -3.84 -9.75 -13.77
N ALA A 264 -3.50 -10.69 -12.89
CA ALA A 264 -2.59 -11.78 -13.20
C ALA A 264 -3.22 -13.11 -12.76
N LEU A 265 -3.23 -14.08 -13.66
CA LEU A 265 -3.75 -15.42 -13.42
C LEU A 265 -2.63 -16.45 -13.62
N TYR A 266 -2.56 -17.43 -12.72
CA TYR A 266 -1.46 -18.39 -12.64
C TYR A 266 -1.95 -19.81 -12.84
N PHE A 267 -1.29 -20.52 -13.76
CA PHE A 267 -1.67 -21.86 -14.20
C PHE A 267 -0.45 -22.77 -14.20
N ALA A 268 -0.56 -23.95 -13.62
CA ALA A 268 0.44 -25.02 -13.71
C ALA A 268 -0.26 -26.38 -13.78
N ASP A 269 0.20 -27.23 -14.69
CA ASP A 269 -0.30 -28.59 -14.85
C ASP A 269 0.69 -29.56 -14.22
N ASP A 270 0.27 -30.29 -13.20
CA ASP A 270 1.06 -31.27 -12.44
C ASP A 270 1.21 -32.62 -13.16
N ARG A 271 0.64 -32.75 -14.37
CA ARG A 271 0.80 -33.94 -15.22
C ARG A 271 2.16 -33.98 -15.90
N ASP A 272 2.54 -35.18 -16.35
CA ASP A 272 3.82 -35.41 -16.98
C ASP A 272 3.95 -34.66 -18.32
N SER A 273 5.12 -34.05 -18.55
CA SER A 273 5.42 -33.29 -19.78
C SER A 273 5.39 -34.14 -21.05
N SER A 274 5.44 -35.47 -20.91
CA SER A 274 5.30 -36.47 -21.96
C SER A 274 3.85 -36.83 -22.30
N SER A 275 2.85 -36.19 -21.66
CA SER A 275 1.44 -36.44 -21.96
C SER A 275 1.11 -35.99 -23.39
N GLU A 276 0.64 -36.92 -24.22
CA GLU A 276 0.22 -36.65 -25.61
C GLU A 276 -0.98 -35.68 -25.73
N PHE A 277 -1.65 -35.36 -24.61
CA PHE A 277 -2.85 -34.54 -24.58
C PHE A 277 -2.60 -33.21 -23.83
N PRO A 278 -2.29 -32.13 -24.57
CA PRO A 278 -2.10 -30.81 -23.98
C PRO A 278 -3.43 -30.29 -23.42
N ARG A 279 -3.37 -29.58 -22.28
CA ARG A 279 -4.53 -28.89 -21.71
C ARG A 279 -4.57 -27.49 -22.30
N VAL A 280 -5.46 -27.28 -23.26
CA VAL A 280 -5.58 -26.01 -23.98
C VAL A 280 -6.96 -25.43 -23.79
N PHE A 281 -7.04 -24.16 -23.38
CA PHE A 281 -8.30 -23.45 -23.19
C PHE A 281 -8.16 -21.94 -23.42
N ASN A 282 -9.29 -21.28 -23.63
CA ASN A 282 -9.40 -19.83 -23.68
C ASN A 282 -9.78 -19.28 -22.30
N VAL A 283 -9.35 -18.05 -22.02
CA VAL A 283 -9.70 -17.29 -20.83
C VAL A 283 -10.48 -16.06 -21.26
N SER A 284 -11.61 -15.80 -20.62
CA SER A 284 -12.37 -14.55 -20.80
C SER A 284 -12.79 -13.99 -19.46
N ILE A 285 -12.93 -12.66 -19.40
CA ILE A 285 -13.37 -11.93 -18.21
C ILE A 285 -14.61 -11.13 -18.62
N ASN A 286 -15.73 -11.35 -17.93
CA ASN A 286 -17.04 -10.78 -18.27
C ASN A 286 -17.44 -11.01 -19.74
N GLY A 287 -17.08 -12.18 -20.29
CA GLY A 287 -17.33 -12.56 -21.69
C GLY A 287 -16.39 -11.90 -22.71
N VAL A 288 -15.51 -10.99 -22.29
CA VAL A 288 -14.49 -10.38 -23.15
C VAL A 288 -13.26 -11.28 -23.20
N PRO A 289 -12.74 -11.64 -24.40
CA PRO A 289 -11.57 -12.49 -24.52
C PRO A 289 -10.34 -11.89 -23.84
N TYR A 290 -9.74 -12.64 -22.92
CA TYR A 290 -8.57 -12.23 -22.14
C TYR A 290 -7.30 -12.93 -22.64
N PHE A 291 -7.39 -14.23 -22.93
CA PHE A 291 -6.29 -14.99 -23.52
C PHE A 291 -6.83 -16.12 -24.40
N HIS A 292 -6.17 -16.37 -25.53
CA HIS A 292 -6.56 -17.41 -26.48
C HIS A 292 -5.57 -18.58 -26.49
N ASN A 293 -6.08 -19.80 -26.58
CA ASN A 293 -5.30 -21.03 -26.72
C ASN A 293 -4.18 -21.16 -25.67
N LEU A 294 -4.50 -20.89 -24.40
CA LEU A 294 -3.57 -21.08 -23.29
C LEU A 294 -3.21 -22.56 -23.18
N ASN A 295 -1.96 -22.89 -23.46
CA ASN A 295 -1.41 -24.22 -23.24
C ASN A 295 -0.72 -24.29 -21.87
N VAL A 296 -1.29 -25.03 -20.92
CA VAL A 296 -0.76 -25.09 -19.56
C VAL A 296 0.38 -26.11 -19.47
N LEU A 297 1.53 -25.67 -18.97
CA LEU A 297 2.75 -26.46 -18.84
C LEU A 297 3.08 -26.76 -17.36
N PRO A 298 3.84 -27.83 -17.06
CA PRO A 298 4.37 -28.09 -15.71
C PRO A 298 5.37 -27.04 -15.21
N ALA A 299 5.95 -26.26 -16.13
CA ALA A 299 6.78 -25.10 -15.77
C ALA A 299 5.96 -23.94 -15.20
N GLY A 300 4.65 -23.93 -15.44
CA GLY A 300 3.76 -22.83 -15.11
C GLY A 300 3.68 -21.78 -16.20
N VAL A 301 2.52 -21.13 -16.33
CA VAL A 301 2.26 -20.02 -17.25
C VAL A 301 1.45 -18.96 -16.51
N SER A 302 1.89 -17.71 -16.58
CA SER A 302 1.11 -16.55 -16.15
C SER A 302 0.54 -15.79 -17.35
N VAL A 303 -0.72 -15.36 -17.23
CA VAL A 303 -1.34 -14.44 -18.18
C VAL A 303 -1.82 -13.21 -17.43
N PHE A 304 -1.54 -12.02 -17.97
CA PHE A 304 -1.76 -10.77 -17.27
C PHE A 304 -2.25 -9.65 -18.20
N ALA A 305 -2.93 -8.67 -17.60
CA ALA A 305 -3.27 -7.39 -18.22
C ALA A 305 -2.97 -6.27 -17.22
N ASN A 306 -2.52 -5.11 -17.72
CA ASN A 306 -2.08 -4.01 -16.86
C ASN A 306 -3.17 -2.95 -16.61
N LEU A 307 -4.13 -2.80 -17.52
CA LEU A 307 -5.14 -1.74 -17.52
C LEU A 307 -6.50 -2.28 -18.00
N TRP A 308 -6.92 -3.42 -17.45
CA TRP A 308 -8.16 -4.09 -17.83
C TRP A 308 -9.36 -3.37 -17.21
N PRO A 309 -10.31 -2.83 -17.98
CA PRO A 309 -11.44 -2.10 -17.42
C PRO A 309 -12.45 -3.08 -16.80
N LEU A 310 -12.83 -2.86 -15.54
CA LEU A 310 -13.89 -3.62 -14.86
C LEU A 310 -14.81 -2.68 -14.07
N SER A 311 -16.02 -3.19 -13.81
CA SER A 311 -16.99 -2.59 -12.92
C SER A 311 -18.00 -3.67 -12.50
N GLY A 312 -18.43 -3.63 -11.25
CA GLY A 312 -19.40 -4.56 -10.68
C GLY A 312 -18.83 -5.98 -10.48
N PRO A 313 -19.71 -6.99 -10.42
CA PRO A 313 -19.31 -8.39 -10.31
C PRO A 313 -18.43 -8.82 -11.49
N THR A 314 -17.34 -9.55 -11.20
CA THR A 314 -16.41 -10.07 -12.23
C THR A 314 -16.51 -11.58 -12.38
N LYS A 315 -16.76 -12.04 -13.60
CA LYS A 315 -16.83 -13.46 -13.95
C LYS A 315 -15.65 -13.85 -14.83
N LEU A 316 -14.82 -14.75 -14.31
CA LEU A 316 -13.79 -15.45 -15.06
C LEU A 316 -14.40 -16.69 -15.71
N THR A 317 -14.22 -16.86 -17.02
CA THR A 317 -14.69 -18.03 -17.76
C THR A 317 -13.52 -18.68 -18.48
N LEU A 318 -13.30 -19.97 -18.19
CA LEU A 318 -12.28 -20.81 -18.82
C LEU A 318 -12.98 -21.82 -19.75
N SER A 319 -12.65 -21.79 -21.03
CA SER A 319 -13.35 -22.58 -22.06
C SER A 319 -12.37 -23.50 -22.80
N PRO A 320 -12.50 -24.84 -22.69
CA PRO A 320 -11.67 -25.79 -23.43
C PRO A 320 -11.58 -25.44 -24.92
N ALA A 321 -10.38 -25.53 -25.49
CA ALA A 321 -10.19 -25.41 -26.93
C ALA A 321 -10.73 -26.66 -27.64
N ALA A 322 -11.12 -26.51 -28.91
CA ALA A 322 -11.55 -27.64 -29.72
C ALA A 322 -10.42 -28.70 -29.79
N GLY A 323 -10.75 -29.95 -29.46
CA GLY A 323 -9.79 -31.05 -29.40
C GLY A 323 -9.07 -31.23 -28.05
N SER A 324 -9.28 -30.33 -27.08
CA SER A 324 -8.84 -30.59 -25.70
C SER A 324 -9.67 -31.71 -25.09
N THR A 325 -8.99 -32.74 -24.57
CA THR A 325 -9.63 -33.87 -23.87
C THR A 325 -9.78 -33.62 -22.38
N LEU A 326 -9.32 -32.46 -21.91
CA LEU A 326 -9.22 -32.10 -20.49
C LEU A 326 -9.88 -30.77 -20.23
N GLY A 327 -10.49 -30.65 -19.05
CA GLY A 327 -11.06 -29.38 -18.59
C GLY A 327 -10.01 -28.29 -18.33
N PRO A 328 -10.42 -27.03 -18.16
CA PRO A 328 -9.54 -26.00 -17.66
C PRO A 328 -9.15 -26.23 -16.19
N LEU A 329 -8.07 -25.56 -15.77
CA LEU A 329 -7.67 -25.44 -14.37
C LEU A 329 -7.25 -24.01 -14.05
N ILE A 330 -7.16 -23.66 -12.78
CA ILE A 330 -6.51 -22.43 -12.28
C ILE A 330 -5.93 -22.69 -10.88
N ASN A 331 -4.74 -22.14 -10.59
CA ASN A 331 -4.05 -22.34 -9.31
C ASN A 331 -4.07 -21.09 -8.43
N ALA A 332 -3.87 -19.91 -9.03
CA ALA A 332 -3.81 -18.67 -8.26
C ALA A 332 -4.18 -17.46 -9.11
N GLY A 333 -4.49 -16.35 -8.46
CA GLY A 333 -4.77 -15.09 -9.14
C GLY A 333 -4.56 -13.87 -8.25
N GLU A 334 -4.22 -12.76 -8.88
CA GLU A 334 -4.08 -11.44 -8.28
C GLU A 334 -4.84 -10.38 -9.08
N VAL A 335 -5.56 -9.49 -8.39
CA VAL A 335 -6.17 -8.28 -8.95
C VAL A 335 -5.72 -7.09 -8.13
N PHE A 336 -5.29 -6.03 -8.82
CA PHE A 336 -5.02 -4.73 -8.25
C PHE A 336 -5.81 -3.67 -8.99
N ASP A 337 -6.36 -2.70 -8.25
CA ASP A 337 -6.78 -1.43 -8.82
C ASP A 337 -5.53 -0.62 -9.21
N VAL A 338 -5.54 -0.03 -10.41
CA VAL A 338 -4.40 0.74 -10.92
C VAL A 338 -4.61 2.20 -10.56
N LEU A 339 -3.85 2.66 -9.56
CA LEU A 339 -3.95 4.02 -9.04
C LEU A 339 -3.10 4.96 -9.87
N LEU A 340 -3.68 6.07 -10.31
CA LEU A 340 -2.89 7.18 -10.85
C LEU A 340 -2.11 7.85 -9.71
N LEU A 341 -0.79 7.92 -9.82
CA LEU A 341 0.03 8.61 -8.85
C LEU A 341 -0.26 10.11 -8.84
N GLY A 342 -0.31 10.67 -7.64
CA GLY A 342 -0.34 12.11 -7.45
C GLY A 342 0.95 12.76 -7.94
N GLY A 343 0.91 14.09 -8.01
CA GLY A 343 2.13 14.86 -8.17
C GLY A 343 3.04 14.77 -6.93
N ARG A 344 4.13 15.53 -6.94
CA ARG A 344 4.96 15.77 -5.76
C ARG A 344 5.26 17.26 -5.66
N THR A 345 5.36 17.77 -4.44
CA THR A 345 5.97 19.09 -4.24
C THR A 345 7.41 19.05 -4.72
N ILE A 346 7.87 20.12 -5.39
CA ILE A 346 9.24 20.16 -5.86
C ILE A 346 10.23 19.97 -4.70
N THR A 347 11.25 19.14 -4.92
CA THR A 347 12.21 18.75 -3.89
C THR A 347 12.88 19.94 -3.19
N ARG A 348 13.15 21.04 -3.92
CA ARG A 348 13.75 22.25 -3.33
C ARG A 348 12.85 22.89 -2.27
N ASP A 349 11.55 22.94 -2.51
CA ASP A 349 10.59 23.56 -1.58
C ASP A 349 10.39 22.63 -0.37
N VAL A 350 10.34 21.31 -0.58
CA VAL A 350 10.32 20.31 0.52
C VAL A 350 11.54 20.47 1.42
N ILE A 351 12.76 20.51 0.85
CA ILE A 351 14.00 20.67 1.63
C ILE A 351 14.00 22.01 2.40
N ALA A 352 13.51 23.08 1.79
CA ALA A 352 13.44 24.39 2.44
C ALA A 352 12.47 24.36 3.63
N LEU A 353 11.26 23.81 3.44
CA LEU A 353 10.27 23.69 4.51
C LEU A 353 10.70 22.75 5.63
N GLU A 354 11.39 21.65 5.32
CA GLU A 354 11.95 20.76 6.35
C GLU A 354 12.99 21.49 7.23
N LYS A 355 13.76 22.41 6.66
CA LYS A 355 14.69 23.25 7.43
C LYS A 355 13.98 24.32 8.26
N VAL A 356 12.88 24.87 7.77
CA VAL A 356 12.01 25.80 8.52
C VAL A 356 11.32 25.07 9.67
N LYS A 357 10.76 23.88 9.41
CA LYS A 357 10.17 23.01 10.44
C LYS A 357 11.15 22.76 11.59
N LYS A 358 12.39 22.39 11.27
CA LYS A 358 13.44 22.11 12.26
C LYS A 358 13.93 23.33 13.04
N SER A 359 13.67 24.56 12.56
CA SER A 359 14.03 25.78 13.30
C SER A 359 12.97 26.21 14.31
N PHE A 360 11.76 25.65 14.22
CA PHE A 360 10.71 25.82 15.21
C PHE A 360 10.85 24.78 16.33
N GLN A 361 10.56 25.20 17.56
CA GLN A 361 10.54 24.30 18.72
C GLN A 361 9.22 23.52 18.81
N ASN A 362 8.15 24.09 18.27
CA ASN A 362 6.79 23.54 18.27
C ASN A 362 6.11 23.72 16.89
N PRO A 363 6.66 23.12 15.80
CA PRO A 363 6.03 23.19 14.49
C PRO A 363 4.63 22.54 14.50
N PRO A 364 3.73 22.90 13.57
CA PRO A 364 2.42 22.26 13.46
C PRO A 364 2.54 20.74 13.30
N LEU A 365 1.64 19.99 13.96
CA LEU A 365 1.74 18.53 14.08
C LEU A 365 1.63 17.78 12.75
N ASP A 366 0.96 18.39 11.76
CA ASP A 366 0.74 17.84 10.42
C ASP A 366 1.85 18.19 9.42
N TRP A 367 2.93 18.86 9.86
CA TRP A 367 4.10 19.16 9.04
C TRP A 367 4.97 17.90 8.80
N ASN A 368 4.40 16.85 8.21
CA ASN A 368 5.09 15.61 7.83
C ASN A 368 4.63 15.11 6.45
N GLY A 369 5.47 14.36 5.74
CA GLY A 369 5.19 13.91 4.37
C GLY A 369 5.31 15.03 3.33
N ASP A 370 4.54 14.96 2.24
CA ASP A 370 4.54 16.01 1.21
C ASP A 370 3.81 17.28 1.71
N PRO A 371 4.39 18.49 1.61
CA PRO A 371 3.79 19.69 2.17
C PRO A 371 2.55 20.20 1.42
N CYS A 372 2.39 19.86 0.15
CA CYS A 372 1.29 20.34 -0.68
C CYS A 372 0.27 19.27 -1.05
N LEU A 373 0.65 17.99 -1.03
CA LEU A 373 -0.13 16.92 -1.63
C LEU A 373 -0.53 15.82 -0.66
N PRO A 374 -1.72 15.24 -0.79
CA PRO A 374 -2.83 15.68 -1.65
C PRO A 374 -3.31 17.09 -1.27
N ARG A 375 -3.87 17.84 -2.22
CA ARG A 375 -4.14 19.28 -2.00
C ARG A 375 -5.10 19.58 -0.88
N GLN A 376 -6.09 18.71 -0.67
CA GLN A 376 -7.01 18.85 0.45
C GLN A 376 -6.34 18.62 1.82
N TYR A 377 -5.13 18.09 1.85
CA TYR A 377 -4.33 17.74 3.02
C TYR A 377 -2.95 18.43 3.00
N SER A 378 -2.85 19.63 2.42
CA SER A 378 -1.62 20.43 2.53
C SER A 378 -1.32 20.73 4.01
N TRP A 379 -0.04 20.91 4.32
CA TRP A 379 0.37 21.26 5.68
C TRP A 379 -0.36 22.51 6.18
N THR A 380 -0.69 22.53 7.47
CA THR A 380 -1.32 23.69 8.12
C THR A 380 -0.54 24.96 7.82
N GLY A 381 -1.25 25.96 7.29
CA GLY A 381 -0.69 27.26 6.91
C GLY A 381 0.02 27.30 5.55
N VAL A 382 0.15 26.17 4.84
CA VAL A 382 0.82 26.11 3.55
C VAL A 382 -0.20 26.15 2.41
N THR A 383 -0.03 27.11 1.50
CA THR A 383 -0.77 27.16 0.23
C THR A 383 0.17 26.90 -0.92
N CYS A 384 -0.28 26.09 -1.88
CA CYS A 384 0.53 25.64 -3.01
C CYS A 384 -0.10 25.99 -4.35
N SER A 385 0.77 26.12 -5.35
CA SER A 385 0.38 26.38 -6.73
C SER A 385 -0.26 25.18 -7.41
N GLU A 386 -0.97 25.48 -8.49
CA GLU A 386 -1.63 24.53 -9.36
C GLU A 386 -0.71 23.98 -10.46
N GLY A 387 -1.07 22.84 -11.07
CA GLY A 387 -0.39 22.28 -12.24
C GLY A 387 0.62 21.18 -11.95
N SER A 388 1.44 20.82 -12.94
CA SER A 388 2.39 19.68 -12.86
C SER A 388 3.62 19.95 -12.01
N ARG A 389 3.97 21.23 -11.78
CA ARG A 389 5.12 21.65 -10.99
C ARG A 389 4.64 22.38 -9.73
N ILE A 390 4.25 21.61 -8.73
CA ILE A 390 3.71 22.12 -7.46
C ILE A 390 4.82 22.82 -6.65
N ARG A 391 4.57 24.10 -6.35
CA ARG A 391 5.42 25.01 -5.57
C ARG A 391 4.64 25.58 -4.39
N VAL A 392 5.33 25.88 -3.30
CA VAL A 392 4.77 26.61 -2.16
C VAL A 392 4.67 28.10 -2.53
N ILE A 393 3.49 28.70 -2.36
CA ILE A 393 3.20 30.10 -2.74
C ILE A 393 2.77 30.98 -1.56
N ALA A 394 2.22 30.41 -0.49
CA ALA A 394 1.92 31.17 0.71
C ALA A 394 2.23 30.36 1.97
N LEU A 395 2.71 31.04 3.00
CA LEU A 395 2.85 30.50 4.36
C LEU A 395 2.12 31.42 5.33
N ASN A 396 0.93 31.04 5.78
CA ASN A 396 0.23 31.73 6.85
C ASN A 396 0.33 30.93 8.14
N LEU A 397 1.27 31.32 8.98
CA LEU A 397 1.56 30.72 10.28
C LEU A 397 1.22 31.66 11.44
N SER A 398 0.37 32.65 11.19
CA SER A 398 0.02 33.67 12.18
C SER A 398 -0.76 33.06 13.33
N SER A 399 -0.53 33.55 14.55
CA SER A 399 -1.27 33.16 15.76
C SER A 399 -1.23 31.65 16.08
N MET A 400 -0.18 30.93 15.68
CA MET A 400 -0.03 29.50 15.93
C MET A 400 0.76 29.19 17.22
N GLY A 401 1.18 30.22 17.95
CA GLY A 401 1.97 30.07 19.17
C GLY A 401 3.38 29.53 18.92
N LEU A 402 3.90 29.66 17.70
CA LEU A 402 5.21 29.13 17.32
C LEU A 402 6.34 29.81 18.09
N SER A 403 7.34 29.03 18.52
CA SER A 403 8.57 29.50 19.15
C SER A 403 9.80 28.92 18.42
N GLY A 404 10.98 29.49 18.70
CA GLY A 404 12.21 29.19 17.97
C GLY A 404 12.59 30.34 17.04
N SER A 405 13.06 30.04 15.83
CA SER A 405 13.49 31.05 14.85
C SER A 405 13.08 30.68 13.44
N LEU A 406 13.08 31.64 12.51
CA LEU A 406 12.84 31.38 11.09
C LEU A 406 14.14 31.01 10.38
N SER A 407 14.24 29.80 9.85
CA SER A 407 15.40 29.35 9.09
C SER A 407 15.66 30.24 7.86
N PRO A 408 16.92 30.63 7.57
CA PRO A 408 17.27 31.31 6.32
C PRO A 408 16.91 30.53 5.04
N SER A 409 16.66 29.23 5.16
CA SER A 409 16.20 28.41 4.04
C SER A 409 14.82 28.81 3.50
N ILE A 410 14.07 29.64 4.22
CA ILE A 410 12.84 30.26 3.71
C ILE A 410 13.08 31.01 2.39
N ALA A 411 14.26 31.62 2.21
CA ALA A 411 14.64 32.34 0.99
C ALA A 411 14.72 31.44 -0.26
N ASN A 412 14.80 30.11 -0.09
CA ASN A 412 14.79 29.15 -1.20
C ASN A 412 13.40 28.90 -1.79
N LEU A 413 12.33 29.34 -1.10
CA LEU A 413 10.95 29.23 -1.56
C LEU A 413 10.61 30.37 -2.51
N THR A 414 11.33 30.46 -3.64
CA THR A 414 11.28 31.60 -4.59
C THR A 414 9.94 31.82 -5.29
N ALA A 415 8.93 31.00 -5.00
CA ALA A 415 7.57 31.16 -5.52
C ALA A 415 6.61 31.80 -4.50
N LEU A 416 7.08 32.07 -3.27
CA LEU A 416 6.28 32.72 -2.24
C LEU A 416 5.83 34.12 -2.66
N THR A 417 4.54 34.37 -2.44
CA THR A 417 3.88 35.66 -2.54
C THR A 417 3.46 36.20 -1.17
N GLU A 418 3.29 35.33 -0.17
CA GLU A 418 2.87 35.71 1.18
C GLU A 418 3.63 34.91 2.26
N ILE A 419 4.07 35.62 3.31
CA ILE A 419 4.58 35.06 4.56
C ILE A 419 3.87 35.76 5.72
N GLY A 420 2.97 35.07 6.43
CA GLY A 420 2.36 35.54 7.67
C GLY A 420 2.98 34.86 8.89
N LEU A 421 3.65 35.61 9.74
CA LEU A 421 4.29 35.11 10.98
C LEU A 421 3.82 35.85 12.25
N GLY A 422 2.86 36.76 12.11
CA GLY A 422 2.40 37.63 13.20
C GLY A 422 1.83 36.85 14.39
N ASN A 423 1.87 37.46 15.58
CA ASN A 423 1.33 36.89 16.82
C ASN A 423 1.91 35.52 17.19
N ASN A 424 3.23 35.33 17.02
CA ASN A 424 3.98 34.18 17.48
C ASN A 424 5.08 34.59 18.46
N ASN A 425 5.69 33.60 19.11
CA ASN A 425 6.81 33.76 20.05
C ASN A 425 8.17 33.47 19.38
N LEU A 426 8.30 33.85 18.10
CA LEU A 426 9.53 33.66 17.33
C LEU A 426 10.60 34.67 17.79
N LEU A 427 11.84 34.19 17.86
CA LEU A 427 13.02 34.95 18.29
C LEU A 427 14.03 35.07 17.14
N GLY A 428 14.93 36.04 17.27
CA GLY A 428 15.99 36.30 16.29
C GLY A 428 15.61 37.31 15.22
N SER A 429 16.57 37.63 14.36
CA SER A 429 16.36 38.52 13.22
C SER A 429 15.71 37.79 12.05
N LEU A 430 14.94 38.52 11.24
CA LEU A 430 14.50 38.00 9.94
C LEU A 430 15.73 37.65 9.08
N PRO A 431 15.74 36.48 8.42
CA PRO A 431 16.79 36.15 7.46
C PRO A 431 16.71 37.05 6.23
N ASP A 432 17.74 37.01 5.38
CA ASP A 432 17.71 37.73 4.10
C ASP A 432 16.61 37.16 3.18
N LEU A 433 15.60 37.98 2.89
CA LEU A 433 14.48 37.65 2.01
C LEU A 433 14.64 38.22 0.60
N SER A 434 15.77 38.87 0.28
CA SER A 434 16.03 39.45 -1.06
C SER A 434 15.85 38.48 -2.24
N PRO A 435 16.06 37.14 -2.11
CA PRO A 435 15.79 36.20 -3.20
C PRO A 435 14.30 35.98 -3.51
N LEU A 436 13.38 36.40 -2.62
CA LEU A 436 11.94 36.21 -2.76
C LEU A 436 11.30 37.33 -3.60
N GLN A 437 11.67 37.39 -4.88
CA GLN A 437 11.25 38.45 -5.81
C GLN A 437 9.73 38.55 -6.08
N ARG A 438 8.97 37.54 -5.64
CA ARG A 438 7.50 37.48 -5.79
C ARG A 438 6.76 37.82 -4.50
N LEU A 439 7.47 38.09 -3.41
CA LEU A 439 6.87 38.35 -2.11
C LEU A 439 6.13 39.69 -2.14
N GLU A 440 4.83 39.65 -1.86
CA GLU A 440 3.92 40.81 -1.84
C GLU A 440 3.46 41.14 -0.42
N ILE A 441 3.33 40.12 0.44
CA ILE A 441 2.81 40.24 1.82
C ILE A 441 3.80 39.61 2.81
N LEU A 442 4.13 40.34 3.89
CA LEU A 442 5.01 39.91 4.99
C LEU A 442 4.41 40.28 6.37
#